data_AF-A0A841VMU9-F1
#
_entry.id   AF-A0A841VMU9-F1
#
_cell.length_a   1.000
_cell.length_b   1.000
_cell.length_c   1.000
_cell.angle_alpha   90.00
_cell.angle_beta   90.00
_cell.angle_gamma   90.00
#
_symmetry.space_group_name_H-M   'P 1'
#
loop_
_entity.id
_entity.type
_entity.pdbx_description
1 polymer ?
#
loop_
_entity_poly.entity_id
_entity_poly.type
_entity_poly.pdbx_seq_one_letter_code
_entity_poly.pdbx_strand_id
1 'polypeptide(L)'
;MLINNTDLDTPSVPFPREQTYPPEYTEAIAQIKEQHQQELERLSQELRIGLQAEATGKAEAQVQEQIQSLQQLFKEQKEQNIQLQQRLDEMESLRQLETENQQLRQRIQELEHAVEQRPSQEWGNTMTQQATKALNKQVKQALEKTIDLRSLAQEPPKENAQECLRLMGMALKNLASAMNNTQALEAAAIILGSEPTPAAIAYRAEQLEMLPQAVSDIRRVLSQPGCTWQEFWAVAQEYEVIKQDYWGELTTQETDLITALQNTSSQPDTIGIGSIVAHADPYRTLYVERGEVIQDLGDEVIVAWDCWKEQSKKTDRYFRDELRFWQPQ
;
A
#
# COMPACT_ATOMS: atom_id res chain seq x y z
N MET A 1 -81.24 -14.52 108.54
CA MET A 1 -81.94 -15.48 107.67
C MET A 1 -80.88 -16.29 106.95
N LEU A 2 -80.76 -17.57 107.30
CA LEU A 2 -79.86 -18.50 106.61
C LEU A 2 -80.58 -19.00 105.36
N ILE A 3 -79.98 -18.78 104.19
CA ILE A 3 -80.41 -19.38 102.93
C ILE A 3 -79.77 -20.78 102.90
N ASN A 4 -80.61 -21.82 102.77
CA ASN A 4 -80.21 -23.22 102.74
C ASN A 4 -79.34 -23.54 101.52
N ASN A 5 -78.20 -24.19 101.74
CA ASN A 5 -77.27 -24.68 100.72
C ASN A 5 -77.72 -26.02 100.10
N THR A 6 -79.01 -26.16 99.76
CA THR A 6 -79.57 -27.40 99.18
C THR A 6 -79.65 -27.39 97.65
N ASP A 7 -79.22 -26.34 96.97
CA ASP A 7 -79.32 -26.19 95.50
C ASP A 7 -77.99 -26.36 94.73
N LEU A 8 -76.93 -26.88 95.37
CA LEU A 8 -75.62 -27.08 94.71
C LEU A 8 -75.39 -28.50 94.16
N ASP A 9 -76.34 -29.42 94.31
CA ASP A 9 -76.29 -30.77 93.71
C ASP A 9 -76.92 -30.81 92.30
N THR A 10 -76.63 -29.82 91.46
CA THR A 10 -76.84 -29.96 90.02
C THR A 10 -75.68 -30.79 89.43
N PRO A 11 -75.93 -31.91 88.73
CA PRO A 11 -74.86 -32.64 88.07
C PRO A 11 -74.13 -31.71 87.12
N SER A 12 -72.81 -31.59 87.29
CA SER A 12 -71.94 -30.83 86.39
C SER A 12 -72.17 -31.32 84.97
N VAL A 13 -72.88 -30.53 84.17
CA VAL A 13 -73.07 -30.79 82.74
C VAL A 13 -71.68 -30.85 82.12
N PRO A 14 -71.30 -31.92 81.40
CA PRO A 14 -70.01 -31.95 80.74
C PRO A 14 -69.97 -30.78 79.77
N PHE A 15 -68.99 -29.88 79.94
CA PHE A 15 -68.71 -28.86 78.94
C PHE A 15 -68.55 -29.57 77.60
N PRO A 16 -69.32 -29.21 76.55
CA PRO A 16 -69.14 -29.81 75.25
C PRO A 16 -67.68 -29.51 74.84
N ARG A 17 -66.90 -30.57 74.60
CA ARG A 17 -65.51 -30.45 74.11
C ARG A 17 -65.44 -29.78 72.75
N GLU A 18 -66.58 -29.64 72.08
CA GLU A 18 -66.73 -29.01 70.77
C GLU A 18 -67.69 -27.82 70.89
N GLN A 19 -67.15 -26.62 70.75
CA GLN A 19 -67.95 -25.42 70.49
C GLN A 19 -68.58 -25.56 69.11
N THR A 20 -69.89 -25.73 69.06
CA THR A 20 -70.65 -25.77 67.81
C THR A 20 -70.86 -24.33 67.34
N TYR A 21 -69.95 -23.86 66.48
CA TYR A 21 -70.04 -22.54 65.88
C TYR A 21 -71.16 -22.48 64.83
N PRO A 22 -71.77 -21.31 64.60
CA PRO A 22 -72.71 -21.12 63.48
C PRO A 22 -72.07 -21.47 62.13
N PRO A 23 -72.86 -21.95 61.15
CA PRO A 23 -72.35 -22.49 59.88
C PRO A 23 -71.45 -21.50 59.11
N GLU A 24 -71.80 -20.22 59.14
CA GLU A 24 -71.05 -19.12 58.50
C GLU A 24 -69.61 -19.01 59.04
N TYR A 25 -69.39 -19.22 60.34
CA TYR A 25 -68.06 -19.19 60.94
C TYR A 25 -67.26 -20.44 60.61
N THR A 26 -67.88 -21.62 60.57
CA THR A 26 -67.22 -22.85 60.13
C THR A 26 -66.78 -22.79 58.67
N GLU A 27 -67.58 -22.19 57.79
CA GLU A 27 -67.24 -21.96 56.39
C GLU A 27 -66.10 -20.94 56.23
N ALA A 28 -66.16 -19.82 56.96
CA ALA A 28 -65.08 -18.83 56.96
C ALA A 28 -63.74 -19.41 57.48
N ILE A 29 -63.79 -20.21 58.56
CA ILE A 29 -62.62 -20.92 59.08
C ILE A 29 -62.07 -21.93 58.07
N ALA A 30 -62.95 -22.64 57.34
CA ALA A 30 -62.53 -23.58 56.30
C ALA A 30 -61.86 -22.85 55.11
N GLN A 31 -62.44 -21.75 54.63
CA GLN A 31 -61.86 -20.93 53.56
C GLN A 31 -60.49 -20.36 53.95
N ILE A 32 -60.35 -19.82 55.17
CA ILE A 32 -59.08 -19.30 55.67
C ILE A 32 -58.02 -20.41 55.74
N LYS A 33 -58.39 -21.61 56.21
CA LYS A 33 -57.47 -22.76 56.24
C LYS A 33 -57.02 -23.17 54.85
N GLU A 34 -57.94 -23.20 53.89
CA GLU A 34 -57.64 -23.54 52.50
C GLU A 34 -56.72 -22.48 51.86
N GLN A 35 -57.01 -21.20 52.05
CA GLN A 35 -56.14 -20.10 51.60
C GLN A 35 -54.74 -20.19 52.22
N HIS A 36 -54.64 -20.39 53.53
CA HIS A 36 -53.35 -20.56 54.20
C HIS A 36 -52.58 -21.78 53.68
N GLN A 37 -53.28 -22.88 53.38
CA GLN A 37 -52.64 -24.07 52.82
C GLN A 37 -52.06 -23.78 51.42
N GLN A 38 -52.83 -23.10 50.57
CA GLN A 38 -52.37 -22.68 49.24
C GLN A 38 -51.20 -21.69 49.32
N GLU A 39 -51.22 -20.75 50.28
CA GLU A 39 -50.12 -19.81 50.51
C GLU A 39 -48.85 -20.53 51.00
N LEU A 40 -48.98 -21.51 51.90
CA LEU A 40 -47.84 -22.31 52.36
C LEU A 40 -47.24 -23.14 51.22
N GLU A 41 -48.08 -23.75 50.38
CA GLU A 41 -47.62 -24.49 49.20
C GLU A 41 -46.89 -23.57 48.23
N ARG A 42 -47.45 -22.39 47.95
CA ARG A 42 -46.81 -21.38 47.10
C ARG A 42 -45.47 -20.92 47.66
N LEU A 43 -45.41 -20.56 48.94
CA LEU A 43 -44.18 -20.13 49.60
C LEU A 43 -43.12 -21.25 49.60
N SER A 44 -43.53 -22.50 49.77
CA SER A 44 -42.61 -23.64 49.70
C SER A 44 -42.00 -23.83 48.32
N GLN A 45 -42.79 -23.61 47.26
CA GLN A 45 -42.33 -23.69 45.88
C GLN A 45 -41.40 -22.52 45.55
N GLU A 46 -41.77 -21.30 45.92
CA GLU A 46 -40.92 -20.10 45.74
C GLU A 46 -39.58 -20.26 46.48
N LEU A 47 -39.57 -20.78 47.71
CA LEU A 47 -38.35 -21.02 48.47
C LEU A 47 -37.48 -22.11 47.84
N ARG A 48 -38.07 -23.18 47.28
CA ARG A 48 -37.33 -24.22 46.56
C ARG A 48 -36.68 -23.68 45.29
N ILE A 49 -37.41 -22.85 44.52
CA ILE A 49 -36.89 -22.18 43.33
C ILE A 49 -35.75 -21.22 43.72
N GLY A 50 -35.94 -20.44 44.78
CA GLY A 50 -34.92 -19.52 45.30
C GLY A 50 -33.63 -20.23 45.70
N LEU A 51 -33.73 -21.34 46.44
CA LEU A 51 -32.56 -22.14 46.83
C LEU A 51 -31.84 -22.74 45.62
N GLN A 52 -32.58 -23.18 44.60
CA GLN A 52 -31.98 -23.71 43.37
C GLN A 52 -31.29 -22.60 42.57
N ALA A 53 -31.89 -21.41 42.48
CA ALA A 53 -31.29 -20.24 41.85
C ALA A 53 -30.02 -19.77 42.58
N GLU A 54 -30.01 -19.79 43.91
CA GLU A 54 -28.84 -19.44 44.69
C GLU A 54 -27.71 -20.47 44.53
N ALA A 55 -28.04 -21.77 44.54
CA ALA A 55 -27.07 -22.84 44.34
C ALA A 55 -26.44 -22.78 42.93
N THR A 56 -27.25 -22.53 41.90
CA THR A 56 -26.76 -22.37 40.52
C THR A 56 -25.93 -21.11 40.36
N GLY A 57 -26.36 -19.97 40.90
CA GLY A 57 -25.59 -18.72 40.88
C GLY A 57 -24.22 -18.84 41.55
N LYS A 58 -24.12 -19.56 42.69
CA LYS A 58 -22.84 -19.84 43.34
C LYS A 58 -21.93 -20.74 42.50
N ALA A 59 -22.49 -21.76 41.86
CA ALA A 59 -21.73 -22.65 40.97
C ALA A 59 -21.21 -21.91 39.73
N GLU A 60 -22.03 -21.06 39.11
CA GLU A 60 -21.64 -20.24 37.96
C GLU A 60 -20.53 -19.25 38.32
N ALA A 61 -20.65 -18.56 39.47
CA ALA A 61 -19.62 -17.64 39.95
C ALA A 61 -18.27 -18.36 40.16
N GLN A 62 -18.28 -19.54 40.77
CA GLN A 62 -17.07 -20.35 40.97
C GLN A 62 -16.43 -20.78 39.64
N VAL A 63 -17.25 -21.22 38.67
CA VAL A 63 -16.76 -21.57 37.32
C VAL A 63 -16.18 -20.35 36.62
N GLN A 64 -16.80 -19.19 36.77
CA GLN A 64 -16.32 -17.95 36.16
C GLN A 64 -14.97 -17.50 36.72
N GLU A 65 -14.77 -17.58 38.04
CA GLU A 65 -13.47 -17.34 38.69
C GLU A 65 -12.40 -18.33 38.21
N GLN A 66 -12.75 -19.62 38.08
CA GLN A 66 -11.83 -20.63 37.54
C GLN A 66 -11.45 -20.34 36.09
N ILE A 67 -12.40 -19.95 35.24
CA ILE A 67 -12.11 -19.57 33.85
C ILE A 67 -11.19 -18.35 33.80
N GLN A 68 -11.42 -17.34 34.64
CA GLN A 68 -10.59 -16.14 34.68
C GLN A 68 -9.15 -16.45 35.11
N SER A 69 -8.98 -17.26 36.16
CA SER A 69 -7.64 -17.69 36.62
C SER A 69 -6.91 -18.54 35.58
N LEU A 70 -7.60 -19.46 34.91
CA LEU A 70 -7.03 -20.25 33.81
C LEU A 70 -6.62 -19.37 32.61
N GLN A 71 -7.42 -18.36 32.27
CA GLN A 71 -7.07 -17.42 31.21
C GLN A 71 -5.83 -16.59 31.55
N GLN A 72 -5.66 -16.17 32.82
CA GLN A 72 -4.46 -15.48 33.28
C GLN A 72 -3.23 -16.39 33.18
N LEU A 73 -3.32 -17.61 33.70
CA LEU A 73 -2.24 -18.61 33.62
C LEU A 73 -1.85 -18.91 32.16
N PHE A 74 -2.82 -19.04 31.26
CA PHE A 74 -2.53 -19.28 29.85
C PHE A 74 -1.80 -18.11 29.18
N LYS A 75 -2.16 -16.87 29.53
CA LYS A 75 -1.45 -15.67 29.05
C LYS A 75 -0.01 -15.65 29.54
N GLU A 76 0.21 -15.89 30.83
CA GLU A 76 1.54 -15.96 31.43
C GLU A 76 2.40 -17.06 30.78
N GLN A 77 1.82 -18.24 30.58
CA GLN A 77 2.52 -19.36 29.93
C GLN A 77 2.88 -19.03 28.47
N LYS A 78 2.01 -18.34 27.74
CA LYS A 78 2.29 -17.91 26.37
C LYS A 78 3.44 -16.91 26.33
N GLU A 79 3.46 -15.95 27.25
CA GLU A 79 4.52 -14.96 27.34
C GLU A 79 5.88 -15.60 27.68
N GLN A 80 5.90 -16.53 28.65
CA GLN A 80 7.09 -17.30 28.97
C GLN A 80 7.60 -18.12 27.79
N ASN A 81 6.72 -18.76 27.02
CA ASN A 81 7.11 -19.50 25.82
C ASN A 81 7.74 -18.59 24.76
N ILE A 82 7.22 -17.38 24.56
CA ILE A 82 7.81 -16.41 23.63
C ILE A 82 9.22 -16.01 24.11
N GLN A 83 9.39 -15.73 25.40
CA GLN A 83 10.70 -15.38 25.96
C GLN A 83 11.70 -16.54 25.85
N LEU A 84 11.25 -17.78 26.07
CA LEU A 84 12.09 -18.97 25.91
C LEU A 84 12.51 -19.16 24.45
N GLN A 85 11.59 -18.96 23.50
CA GLN A 85 11.90 -19.04 22.07
C GLN A 85 12.96 -18.02 21.67
N GLN A 86 12.81 -16.76 22.10
CA GLN A 86 13.80 -15.72 21.84
C GLN A 86 15.20 -16.09 22.39
N ARG A 87 15.26 -16.64 23.61
CA ARG A 87 16.53 -17.10 24.19
C ARG A 87 17.14 -18.29 23.43
N LEU A 88 16.32 -19.18 22.88
CA LEU A 88 16.80 -20.27 22.04
C LEU A 88 17.40 -19.73 20.74
N ASP A 89 16.70 -18.81 20.08
CA ASP A 89 17.18 -18.18 18.83
C ASP A 89 18.49 -17.42 19.07
N GLU A 90 18.59 -16.69 20.19
CA GLU A 90 19.84 -16.03 20.62
C GLU A 90 20.97 -17.04 20.84
N MET A 91 20.71 -18.14 21.57
CA MET A 91 21.72 -19.19 21.78
C MET A 91 22.17 -19.87 20.48
N GLU A 92 21.27 -20.09 19.53
CA GLU A 92 21.60 -20.64 18.22
C GLU A 92 22.51 -19.68 17.43
N SER A 93 22.20 -18.39 17.44
CA SER A 93 23.05 -17.38 16.79
C SER A 93 24.44 -17.30 17.42
N LEU A 94 24.54 -17.39 18.76
CA LEU A 94 25.81 -17.41 19.47
C LEU A 94 26.62 -18.66 19.15
N ARG A 95 25.97 -19.83 19.04
CA ARG A 95 26.63 -21.07 18.59
C ARG A 95 27.18 -20.95 17.18
N GLN A 96 26.43 -20.34 16.25
CA GLN A 96 26.92 -20.10 14.89
C GLN A 96 28.16 -19.21 14.90
N LEU A 97 28.11 -18.08 15.61
CA LEU A 97 29.26 -17.19 15.76
C LEU A 97 30.46 -17.86 16.44
N GLU A 98 30.22 -18.76 17.39
CA GLU A 98 31.28 -19.56 18.03
C GLU A 98 31.92 -20.50 17.00
N THR A 99 31.12 -21.20 16.19
CA THR A 99 31.66 -22.09 15.14
C THR A 99 32.45 -21.32 14.07
N GLU A 100 31.97 -20.15 13.65
CA GLU A 100 32.69 -19.28 12.73
C GLU A 100 34.00 -18.77 13.34
N ASN A 101 33.98 -18.37 14.61
CA ASN A 101 35.20 -17.98 15.32
C ASN A 101 36.21 -19.13 15.42
N GLN A 102 35.75 -20.35 15.67
CA GLN A 102 36.63 -21.53 15.70
C GLN A 102 37.25 -21.79 14.32
N GLN A 103 36.45 -21.70 13.24
CA GLN A 103 36.95 -21.85 11.87
C GLN A 103 37.96 -20.76 11.51
N LEU A 104 37.68 -19.50 11.86
CA LEU A 104 38.62 -18.39 11.64
C LEU A 104 39.91 -18.58 12.42
N ARG A 105 39.84 -19.02 13.68
CA ARG A 105 41.04 -19.32 14.49
C ARG A 105 41.88 -20.43 13.87
N GLN A 106 41.24 -21.52 13.42
CA GLN A 106 41.94 -22.60 12.72
C GLN A 106 42.61 -22.06 11.44
N ARG A 107 41.90 -21.23 10.68
CA ARG A 107 42.44 -20.65 9.44
C ARG A 107 43.61 -19.71 9.69
N ILE A 108 43.54 -18.89 10.73
CA ILE A 108 44.63 -18.02 11.14
C ILE A 108 45.84 -18.86 11.56
N GLN A 109 45.65 -19.91 12.37
CA GLN A 109 46.74 -20.81 12.75
C GLN A 109 47.39 -21.51 11.55
N GLU A 110 46.60 -21.98 10.58
CA GLU A 110 47.11 -22.55 9.33
C GLU A 110 47.96 -21.53 8.56
N LEU A 111 47.49 -20.27 8.49
CA LEU A 111 48.20 -19.19 7.81
C LEU A 111 49.47 -18.79 8.54
N GLU A 112 49.44 -18.66 9.87
CA GLU A 112 50.60 -18.37 10.72
C GLU A 112 51.67 -19.45 10.54
N HIS A 113 51.29 -20.72 10.60
CA HIS A 113 52.20 -21.84 10.37
C HIS A 113 52.74 -21.86 8.93
N ALA A 114 51.91 -21.54 7.93
CA ALA A 114 52.37 -21.43 6.54
C ALA A 114 53.35 -20.26 6.32
N VAL A 115 53.19 -19.17 7.08
CA VAL A 115 54.11 -18.03 7.08
C VAL A 115 55.41 -18.37 7.80
N GLU A 116 55.37 -19.11 8.91
CA GLU A 116 56.57 -19.56 9.62
C GLU A 116 57.40 -20.57 8.80
N GLN A 117 56.75 -21.44 8.02
CA GLN A 117 57.42 -22.47 7.24
C GLN A 117 57.99 -22.00 5.89
N ARG A 118 57.70 -20.77 5.43
CA ARG A 118 58.20 -20.24 4.15
C ARG A 118 58.89 -18.88 4.33
N PRO A 119 60.14 -18.70 3.87
CA PRO A 119 60.79 -17.40 3.92
C PRO A 119 60.01 -16.38 3.08
N SER A 120 59.93 -15.14 3.56
CA SER A 120 59.02 -14.07 3.12
C SER A 120 59.03 -13.75 1.61
N GLN A 121 60.07 -14.17 0.89
CA GLN A 121 60.22 -13.98 -0.55
C GLN A 121 59.37 -14.95 -1.39
N GLU A 122 59.05 -16.15 -0.90
CA GLU A 122 58.18 -17.09 -1.63
C GLU A 122 56.70 -16.76 -1.47
N TRP A 123 56.30 -16.12 -0.36
CA TRP A 123 54.91 -15.74 -0.10
C TRP A 123 54.44 -14.65 -1.07
N GLY A 124 55.30 -13.67 -1.39
CA GLY A 124 55.02 -12.65 -2.40
C GLY A 124 54.73 -13.26 -3.79
N ASN A 125 55.46 -14.30 -4.18
CA ASN A 125 55.23 -14.94 -5.48
C ASN A 125 54.05 -15.93 -5.46
N THR A 126 53.85 -16.67 -4.36
CA THR A 126 52.76 -17.66 -4.27
C THR A 126 51.41 -17.04 -3.95
N MET A 127 51.31 -16.04 -3.08
CA MET A 127 50.04 -15.31 -2.87
C MET A 127 49.66 -14.54 -4.12
N THR A 128 50.58 -13.85 -4.79
CA THR A 128 50.24 -13.13 -6.02
C THR A 128 49.85 -14.09 -7.14
N GLN A 129 50.49 -15.25 -7.29
CA GLN A 129 50.13 -16.26 -8.30
C GLN A 129 48.87 -17.07 -7.97
N GLN A 130 48.64 -17.40 -6.69
CA GLN A 130 47.43 -18.10 -6.27
C GLN A 130 46.24 -17.15 -6.21
N ALA A 131 46.42 -15.90 -5.79
CA ALA A 131 45.40 -14.86 -5.89
C ALA A 131 45.09 -14.58 -7.37
N THR A 132 46.08 -14.46 -8.27
CA THR A 132 45.78 -14.33 -9.70
C THR A 132 45.15 -15.59 -10.30
N LYS A 133 45.52 -16.81 -9.88
CA LYS A 133 44.85 -18.04 -10.35
C LYS A 133 43.45 -18.21 -9.80
N ALA A 134 43.22 -17.91 -8.53
CA ALA A 134 41.91 -17.98 -7.88
C ALA A 134 41.00 -16.86 -8.37
N LEU A 135 41.52 -15.65 -8.54
CA LEU A 135 40.86 -14.54 -9.20
C LEU A 135 40.56 -14.89 -10.65
N ASN A 136 41.51 -15.40 -11.44
CA ASN A 136 41.25 -15.83 -12.82
C ASN A 136 40.26 -16.99 -12.89
N LYS A 137 40.24 -17.90 -11.91
CA LYS A 137 39.28 -19.00 -11.85
C LYS A 137 37.90 -18.52 -11.38
N GLN A 138 37.81 -17.61 -10.42
CA GLN A 138 36.56 -16.99 -9.98
C GLN A 138 36.04 -16.01 -11.01
N VAL A 139 36.89 -15.30 -11.73
CA VAL A 139 36.54 -14.43 -12.87
C VAL A 139 36.13 -15.31 -14.05
N LYS A 140 36.81 -16.42 -14.34
CA LYS A 140 36.41 -17.34 -15.41
C LYS A 140 35.14 -18.11 -15.07
N GLN A 141 34.95 -18.53 -13.81
CA GLN A 141 33.71 -19.15 -13.33
C GLN A 141 32.60 -18.12 -13.17
N ALA A 142 32.91 -16.87 -12.81
CA ALA A 142 31.96 -15.78 -12.84
C ALA A 142 31.60 -15.48 -14.29
N LEU A 143 32.51 -15.42 -15.25
CA LEU A 143 32.20 -15.24 -16.67
C LEU A 143 31.52 -16.46 -17.31
N GLU A 144 31.76 -17.69 -16.81
CA GLU A 144 31.06 -18.91 -17.23
C GLU A 144 29.67 -19.06 -16.57
N LYS A 145 29.44 -18.48 -15.37
CA LYS A 145 28.15 -18.51 -14.65
C LYS A 145 27.32 -17.22 -14.80
N THR A 146 27.96 -16.08 -15.04
CA THR A 146 27.34 -14.81 -15.44
C THR A 146 27.21 -14.86 -16.94
N ILE A 147 26.09 -15.45 -17.36
CA ILE A 147 25.15 -14.87 -18.32
C ILE A 147 25.85 -14.09 -19.44
N ASP A 148 25.77 -14.65 -20.66
CA ASP A 148 26.11 -13.96 -21.92
C ASP A 148 25.75 -12.48 -21.83
N LEU A 149 26.75 -11.60 -21.75
CA LEU A 149 26.55 -10.15 -21.61
C LEU A 149 25.73 -9.56 -22.78
N ARG A 150 25.63 -10.29 -23.89
CA ARG A 150 24.73 -10.02 -25.02
C ARG A 150 23.26 -10.34 -24.75
N SER A 151 22.93 -11.32 -23.89
CA SER A 151 21.54 -11.67 -23.55
C SER A 151 20.96 -10.77 -22.46
N LEU A 152 21.78 -10.31 -21.51
CA LEU A 152 21.38 -9.33 -20.48
C LEU A 152 21.06 -7.93 -21.05
N ALA A 153 21.66 -7.58 -22.20
CA ALA A 153 21.30 -6.37 -22.94
C ALA A 153 19.96 -6.50 -23.71
N GLN A 154 19.43 -7.72 -23.86
CA GLN A 154 18.14 -7.97 -24.53
C GLN A 154 16.96 -8.02 -23.54
N GLU A 155 17.15 -8.49 -22.31
CA GLU A 155 16.09 -8.52 -21.28
C GLU A 155 16.64 -8.11 -19.90
N PRO A 156 16.44 -6.85 -19.46
CA PRO A 156 16.83 -6.42 -18.13
C PRO A 156 15.85 -6.96 -17.04
N PRO A 157 16.29 -7.09 -15.78
CA PRO A 157 15.47 -7.58 -14.68
C PRO A 157 14.21 -6.71 -14.47
N LYS A 158 13.04 -7.34 -14.35
CA LYS A 158 11.72 -6.70 -14.42
C LYS A 158 11.41 -5.70 -13.29
N GLU A 159 12.16 -5.74 -12.19
CA GLU A 159 12.10 -4.74 -11.13
C GLU A 159 13.34 -3.86 -11.22
N ASN A 160 13.12 -2.58 -11.52
CA ASN A 160 14.14 -1.53 -11.53
C ASN A 160 15.29 -1.75 -12.54
N ALA A 161 14.93 -2.26 -13.73
CA ALA A 161 15.80 -2.49 -14.88
C ALA A 161 16.73 -1.32 -15.20
N GLN A 162 16.19 -0.09 -15.22
CA GLN A 162 16.91 1.11 -15.64
C GLN A 162 17.94 1.57 -14.61
N GLU A 163 17.62 1.56 -13.31
CA GLU A 163 18.62 1.87 -12.28
C GLU A 163 19.73 0.82 -12.22
N CYS A 164 19.40 -0.46 -12.39
CA CYS A 164 20.38 -1.53 -12.46
C CYS A 164 21.31 -1.36 -13.67
N LEU A 165 20.76 -1.06 -14.85
CA LEU A 165 21.54 -0.74 -16.05
C LEU A 165 22.42 0.49 -15.84
N ARG A 166 21.90 1.56 -15.23
CA ARG A 166 22.66 2.77 -14.92
C ARG A 166 23.84 2.50 -13.99
N LEU A 167 23.60 1.78 -12.89
CA LEU A 167 24.63 1.41 -11.91
C LEU A 167 25.68 0.46 -12.52
N MET A 168 25.25 -0.47 -13.39
CA MET A 168 26.17 -1.32 -14.16
C MET A 168 27.02 -0.51 -15.14
N GLY A 169 26.44 0.43 -15.88
CA GLY A 169 27.19 1.33 -16.77
C GLY A 169 28.23 2.16 -16.02
N MET A 170 27.89 2.68 -14.84
CA MET A 170 28.82 3.38 -13.95
C MET A 170 29.92 2.46 -13.39
N ALA A 171 29.59 1.24 -12.98
CA ALA A 171 30.57 0.27 -12.49
C ALA A 171 31.53 -0.16 -13.61
N LEU A 172 31.03 -0.35 -14.83
CA LEU A 172 31.82 -0.71 -16.01
C LEU A 172 32.72 0.44 -16.46
N LYS A 173 32.31 1.72 -16.37
CA LYS A 173 33.17 2.89 -16.57
C LYS A 173 34.40 2.85 -15.63
N ASN A 174 34.16 2.59 -14.35
CA ASN A 174 35.22 2.55 -13.34
C ASN A 174 36.18 1.39 -13.58
N LEU A 175 35.66 0.22 -13.97
CA LEU A 175 36.46 -0.95 -14.33
C LEU A 175 37.25 -0.75 -15.63
N ALA A 176 36.63 -0.17 -16.67
CA ALA A 176 37.29 0.10 -17.95
C ALA A 176 38.47 1.06 -17.77
N SER A 177 38.32 2.08 -16.92
CA SER A 177 39.37 3.04 -16.59
C SER A 177 40.48 2.44 -15.73
N ALA A 178 40.14 1.58 -14.76
CA ALA A 178 41.12 0.93 -13.89
C ALA A 178 41.94 -0.17 -14.59
N MET A 179 41.37 -0.80 -15.63
CA MET A 179 41.95 -1.98 -16.28
C MET A 179 42.35 -1.78 -17.75
N ASN A 180 42.21 -0.57 -18.32
CA ASN A 180 42.37 -0.30 -19.75
C ASN A 180 41.63 -1.32 -20.65
N ASN A 181 40.42 -1.71 -20.23
CA ASN A 181 39.65 -2.74 -20.90
C ASN A 181 38.66 -2.12 -21.89
N THR A 182 38.96 -2.24 -23.18
CA THR A 182 38.15 -1.68 -24.27
C THR A 182 36.76 -2.33 -24.38
N GLN A 183 36.63 -3.62 -24.04
CA GLN A 183 35.33 -4.32 -24.09
C GLN A 183 34.37 -3.86 -22.99
N ALA A 184 34.89 -3.55 -21.80
CA ALA A 184 34.10 -2.97 -20.72
C ALA A 184 33.63 -1.54 -21.07
N LEU A 185 34.45 -0.82 -21.84
CA LEU A 185 34.17 0.52 -22.34
C LEU A 185 33.05 0.49 -23.39
N GLU A 186 33.11 -0.45 -24.32
CA GLU A 186 32.03 -0.69 -25.30
C GLU A 186 30.71 -1.10 -24.63
N ALA A 187 30.77 -1.98 -23.62
CA ALA A 187 29.58 -2.38 -22.87
C ALA A 187 28.96 -1.20 -22.10
N ALA A 188 29.77 -0.38 -21.43
CA ALA A 188 29.31 0.82 -20.73
C ALA A 188 28.68 1.84 -21.69
N ALA A 189 29.25 2.01 -22.87
CA ALA A 189 28.74 2.90 -23.91
C ALA A 189 27.34 2.50 -24.38
N ILE A 190 27.15 1.20 -24.66
CA ILE A 190 25.86 0.63 -25.08
C ILE A 190 24.81 0.80 -23.97
N ILE A 191 25.17 0.50 -22.73
CA ILE A 191 24.25 0.57 -21.59
C ILE A 191 23.82 2.00 -21.29
N LEU A 192 24.72 2.98 -21.42
CA LEU A 192 24.44 4.39 -21.11
C LEU A 192 23.93 5.19 -22.32
N GLY A 193 23.91 4.58 -23.52
CA GLY A 193 23.53 5.25 -24.77
C GLY A 193 24.50 6.35 -25.19
N SER A 194 25.81 6.11 -25.03
CA SER A 194 26.87 7.07 -25.36
C SER A 194 27.91 6.47 -26.31
N GLU A 195 28.82 7.29 -26.83
CA GLU A 195 29.96 6.79 -27.59
C GLU A 195 30.93 6.02 -26.67
N PRO A 196 31.66 5.01 -27.19
CA PRO A 196 32.65 4.23 -26.43
C PRO A 196 33.94 5.02 -26.25
N THR A 197 33.83 6.23 -25.68
CA THR A 197 34.95 7.05 -25.25
C THR A 197 34.81 7.37 -23.77
N PRO A 198 35.91 7.40 -23.00
CA PRO A 198 35.87 7.72 -21.58
C PRO A 198 35.16 9.04 -21.27
N ALA A 199 35.35 10.05 -22.14
CA ALA A 199 34.76 11.37 -21.99
C ALA A 199 33.23 11.35 -22.24
N ALA A 200 32.76 10.69 -23.30
CA ALA A 200 31.32 10.60 -23.59
C ALA A 200 30.58 9.80 -22.51
N ILE A 201 31.17 8.70 -22.04
CA ILE A 201 30.62 7.89 -20.95
C ILE A 201 30.61 8.66 -19.63
N ALA A 202 31.67 9.42 -19.33
CA ALA A 202 31.72 10.23 -18.12
C ALA A 202 30.64 11.32 -18.13
N TYR A 203 30.54 12.06 -19.24
CA TYR A 203 29.54 13.10 -19.43
C TYR A 203 28.11 12.54 -19.35
N ARG A 204 27.87 11.39 -19.97
CA ARG A 204 26.56 10.72 -19.92
C ARG A 204 26.22 10.20 -18.53
N ALA A 205 27.21 9.68 -17.79
CA ALA A 205 27.03 9.26 -16.42
C ALA A 205 26.65 10.44 -15.50
N GLU A 206 27.31 11.59 -15.65
CA GLU A 206 26.99 12.82 -14.91
C GLU A 206 25.57 13.32 -15.21
N GLN A 207 25.13 13.27 -16.47
CA GLN A 207 23.74 13.60 -16.82
C GLN A 207 22.74 12.68 -16.12
N LEU A 208 23.02 11.37 -16.08
CA LEU A 208 22.16 10.37 -15.47
C LEU A 208 22.25 10.33 -13.92
N GLU A 209 23.19 11.05 -13.30
CA GLU A 209 23.19 11.28 -11.84
C GLU A 209 22.05 12.20 -11.42
N MET A 210 21.64 13.12 -12.29
CA MET A 210 20.53 14.04 -12.01
C MET A 210 19.15 13.39 -12.17
N LEU A 211 19.08 12.18 -12.75
CA LEU A 211 17.82 11.49 -13.06
C LEU A 211 16.90 11.29 -11.84
N PRO A 212 17.36 10.82 -10.66
CA PRO A 212 16.49 10.64 -9.51
C PRO A 212 15.89 11.96 -9.00
N GLN A 213 16.69 13.04 -9.05
CA GLN A 213 16.24 14.37 -8.68
C GLN A 213 15.21 14.90 -9.68
N ALA A 214 15.45 14.73 -10.98
CA ALA A 214 14.53 15.11 -12.04
C ALA A 214 13.17 14.41 -11.91
N VAL A 215 13.16 13.10 -11.71
CA VAL A 215 11.92 12.32 -11.52
C VAL A 215 11.17 12.77 -10.26
N SER A 216 11.89 12.99 -9.16
CA SER A 216 11.30 13.49 -7.91
C SER A 216 10.64 14.87 -8.09
N ASP A 217 11.35 15.80 -8.72
CA ASP A 217 10.86 17.16 -8.95
C ASP A 217 9.65 17.18 -9.90
N ILE A 218 9.68 16.38 -10.97
CA ILE A 218 8.56 16.24 -11.91
C ILE A 218 7.34 15.64 -11.19
N ARG A 219 7.49 14.55 -10.44
CA ARG A 219 6.39 13.93 -9.68
C ARG A 219 5.80 14.87 -8.63
N ARG A 220 6.65 15.67 -7.98
CA ARG A 220 6.20 16.69 -7.03
C ARG A 220 5.29 17.73 -7.71
N VAL A 221 5.58 18.14 -8.93
CA VAL A 221 4.70 19.06 -9.68
C VAL A 221 3.41 18.38 -10.12
N LEU A 222 3.49 17.16 -10.65
CA LEU A 222 2.32 16.42 -11.13
C LEU A 222 1.36 16.03 -10.00
N SER A 223 1.85 15.86 -8.78
CA SER A 223 1.02 15.54 -7.60
C SER A 223 0.27 16.75 -7.01
N GLN A 224 0.56 17.97 -7.45
CA GLN A 224 -0.15 19.15 -6.98
C GLN A 224 -1.57 19.21 -7.58
N PRO A 225 -2.60 19.44 -6.74
CA PRO A 225 -3.97 19.56 -7.24
C PRO A 225 -4.09 20.81 -8.12
N GLY A 226 -4.53 20.63 -9.37
CA GLY A 226 -4.69 21.72 -10.32
C GLY A 226 -3.42 22.13 -11.08
N CYS A 227 -2.40 21.26 -11.11
CA CYS A 227 -1.17 21.45 -11.89
C CYS A 227 -1.47 21.92 -13.31
N THR A 228 -0.76 22.96 -13.75
CA THR A 228 -0.86 23.52 -15.10
C THR A 228 0.33 23.10 -15.98
N TRP A 229 0.15 23.13 -17.30
CA TRP A 229 1.24 22.88 -18.24
C TRP A 229 2.45 23.78 -17.99
N GLN A 230 2.23 25.04 -17.60
CA GLN A 230 3.29 26.01 -17.38
C GLN A 230 4.14 25.66 -16.15
N GLU A 231 3.52 25.16 -15.08
CA GLU A 231 4.21 24.72 -13.86
C GLU A 231 5.03 23.45 -14.12
N PHE A 232 4.48 22.50 -14.87
CA PHE A 232 5.23 21.32 -15.34
C PHE A 232 6.40 21.73 -16.25
N TRP A 233 6.14 22.57 -17.25
CA TRP A 233 7.14 22.98 -18.24
C TRP A 233 8.31 23.73 -17.61
N ALA A 234 8.05 24.59 -16.61
CA ALA A 234 9.08 25.31 -15.89
C ALA A 234 10.11 24.37 -15.24
N VAL A 235 9.67 23.24 -14.69
CA VAL A 235 10.55 22.23 -14.09
C VAL A 235 11.16 21.31 -15.16
N ALA A 236 10.38 20.90 -16.15
CA ALA A 236 10.85 20.02 -17.22
C ALA A 236 11.97 20.66 -18.06
N GLN A 237 11.95 21.99 -18.22
CA GLN A 237 12.97 22.75 -18.96
C GLN A 237 14.37 22.61 -18.36
N GLU A 238 14.49 22.51 -17.03
CA GLU A 238 15.77 22.32 -16.35
C GLU A 238 16.40 20.96 -16.66
N TYR A 239 15.57 19.98 -17.04
CA TYR A 239 15.98 18.60 -17.29
C TYR A 239 15.86 18.19 -18.77
N GLU A 240 15.72 19.13 -19.70
CA GLU A 240 15.48 18.84 -21.13
C GLU A 240 16.56 17.91 -21.73
N VAL A 241 17.80 18.01 -21.23
CA VAL A 241 18.94 17.20 -21.67
C VAL A 241 18.75 15.70 -21.39
N ILE A 242 17.99 15.35 -20.35
CA ILE A 242 17.71 13.96 -19.93
C ILE A 242 16.24 13.59 -20.10
N LYS A 243 15.55 14.28 -21.02
CA LYS A 243 14.11 14.11 -21.25
C LYS A 243 13.68 12.69 -21.55
N GLN A 244 14.40 12.02 -22.43
CA GLN A 244 14.12 10.63 -22.78
C GLN A 244 14.28 9.70 -21.57
N ASP A 245 15.24 10.01 -20.69
CA ASP A 245 15.58 9.18 -19.55
C ASP A 245 14.51 9.30 -18.46
N TYR A 246 14.13 10.52 -18.06
CA TYR A 246 13.08 10.68 -17.04
C TYR A 246 11.70 10.29 -17.56
N TRP A 247 11.42 10.45 -18.86
CA TRP A 247 10.16 9.96 -19.45
C TRP A 247 10.00 8.45 -19.31
N GLY A 248 11.11 7.70 -19.38
CA GLY A 248 11.09 6.24 -19.19
C GLY A 248 10.77 5.81 -17.76
N GLU A 249 11.02 6.66 -16.76
CA GLU A 249 10.79 6.39 -15.33
C GLU A 249 9.40 6.82 -14.85
N LEU A 250 8.68 7.60 -15.66
CA LEU A 250 7.32 8.01 -15.35
C LEU A 250 6.33 6.88 -15.66
N THR A 251 5.31 6.78 -14.81
CA THR A 251 4.21 5.84 -15.01
C THR A 251 3.32 6.30 -16.16
N THR A 252 2.57 5.36 -16.75
CA THR A 252 1.61 5.66 -17.82
C THR A 252 0.60 6.73 -17.41
N GLN A 253 0.16 6.72 -16.14
CA GLN A 253 -0.76 7.73 -15.62
C GLN A 253 -0.14 9.13 -15.57
N GLU A 254 1.14 9.24 -15.20
CA GLU A 254 1.88 10.50 -15.18
C GLU A 254 2.11 11.03 -16.60
N THR A 255 2.44 10.16 -17.56
CA THR A 255 2.60 10.56 -18.97
C THR A 255 1.28 10.98 -19.62
N ASP A 256 0.18 10.30 -19.28
CA ASP A 256 -1.15 10.66 -19.77
C ASP A 256 -1.58 12.03 -19.23
N LEU A 257 -1.30 12.30 -17.95
CA LEU A 257 -1.58 13.60 -17.32
C LEU A 257 -0.77 14.72 -17.97
N ILE A 258 0.54 14.52 -18.21
CA ILE A 258 1.38 15.48 -18.93
C ILE A 258 0.81 15.77 -20.33
N THR A 259 0.40 14.73 -21.05
CA THR A 259 -0.17 14.87 -22.40
C THR A 259 -1.51 15.61 -22.38
N ALA A 260 -2.36 15.33 -21.39
CA ALA A 260 -3.62 16.04 -21.18
C ALA A 260 -3.39 17.52 -20.85
N LEU A 261 -2.40 17.85 -20.02
CA LEU A 261 -2.00 19.23 -19.71
C LEU A 261 -1.51 19.95 -20.97
N GLN A 262 -0.68 19.29 -21.79
CA GLN A 262 -0.20 19.84 -23.06
C GLN A 262 -1.35 20.13 -24.02
N ASN A 263 -2.30 19.20 -24.18
CA ASN A 263 -3.47 19.37 -25.04
C ASN A 263 -4.44 20.43 -24.51
N THR A 264 -4.54 20.60 -23.19
CA THR A 264 -5.39 21.63 -22.58
C THR A 264 -4.77 23.02 -22.74
N SER A 265 -3.44 23.12 -22.71
CA SER A 265 -2.69 24.36 -22.99
C SER A 265 -2.66 24.72 -24.47
N SER A 266 -2.72 23.71 -25.34
CA SER A 266 -2.81 23.85 -26.80
C SER A 266 -4.30 23.90 -27.17
N GLN A 267 -4.97 25.04 -26.90
CA GLN A 267 -6.38 25.22 -27.26
C GLN A 267 -6.65 24.74 -28.70
N PRO A 268 -7.77 24.05 -28.98
CA PRO A 268 -8.17 23.76 -30.35
C PRO A 268 -8.41 25.09 -31.07
N ASP A 269 -7.89 25.23 -32.31
CA ASP A 269 -8.08 26.41 -33.14
C ASP A 269 -9.57 26.74 -33.22
N THR A 270 -10.00 27.78 -32.51
CA THR A 270 -11.38 28.26 -32.54
C THR A 270 -11.51 29.20 -33.74
N ILE A 271 -12.52 28.96 -34.57
CA ILE A 271 -12.85 29.87 -35.69
C ILE A 271 -13.15 31.25 -35.10
N GLY A 272 -12.22 32.18 -35.30
CA GLY A 272 -12.26 33.55 -34.77
C GLY A 272 -11.97 34.58 -35.86
N ILE A 273 -11.97 35.87 -35.48
CA ILE A 273 -11.75 36.99 -36.42
C ILE A 273 -10.45 36.79 -37.22
N GLY A 274 -10.54 36.92 -38.55
CA GLY A 274 -9.43 36.71 -39.49
C GLY A 274 -9.25 35.26 -39.97
N SER A 275 -10.03 34.31 -39.43
CA SER A 275 -10.01 32.91 -39.88
C SER A 275 -10.58 32.77 -41.29
N ILE A 276 -9.91 31.98 -42.15
CA ILE A 276 -10.42 31.63 -43.48
C ILE A 276 -11.26 30.37 -43.36
N VAL A 277 -12.52 30.47 -43.76
CA VAL A 277 -13.53 29.43 -43.52
C VAL A 277 -14.22 29.00 -44.82
N ALA A 278 -14.80 27.81 -44.77
CA ALA A 278 -15.72 27.25 -45.75
C ALA A 278 -16.94 26.67 -45.03
N HIS A 279 -18.03 26.44 -45.76
CA HIS A 279 -19.19 25.72 -45.22
C HIS A 279 -18.84 24.27 -44.85
N ALA A 280 -19.42 23.80 -43.74
CA ALA A 280 -19.31 22.41 -43.28
C ALA A 280 -20.25 21.45 -44.04
N ASP A 281 -21.36 21.95 -44.61
CA ASP A 281 -22.33 21.16 -45.38
C ASP A 281 -21.74 20.59 -46.69
N PRO A 282 -21.71 19.25 -46.87
CA PRO A 282 -21.23 18.58 -48.08
C PRO A 282 -21.90 19.03 -49.37
N TYR A 283 -23.15 19.48 -49.36
CA TYR A 283 -23.85 19.88 -50.59
C TYR A 283 -23.57 21.32 -50.99
N ARG A 284 -23.19 22.18 -50.04
CA ARG A 284 -22.64 23.51 -50.31
C ARG A 284 -21.21 23.46 -50.83
N THR A 285 -20.48 22.35 -50.63
CA THR A 285 -19.10 22.18 -51.13
C THR A 285 -18.96 22.16 -52.65
N LEU A 286 -20.06 22.07 -53.41
CA LEU A 286 -20.06 22.18 -54.86
C LEU A 286 -19.72 23.59 -55.35
N TYR A 287 -19.88 24.59 -54.50
CA TYR A 287 -19.36 25.95 -54.70
C TYR A 287 -18.28 26.16 -53.63
N VAL A 288 -17.00 26.08 -54.01
CA VAL A 288 -15.90 26.36 -53.06
C VAL A 288 -15.87 27.88 -52.84
N GLU A 289 -16.69 28.33 -51.91
CA GLU A 289 -16.80 29.72 -51.52
C GLU A 289 -15.84 29.95 -50.34
N ARG A 290 -14.79 30.74 -50.58
CA ARG A 290 -13.82 31.14 -49.56
C ARG A 290 -14.39 32.31 -48.76
N GLY A 291 -14.45 32.17 -47.44
CA GLY A 291 -14.96 33.20 -46.54
C GLY A 291 -13.91 33.65 -45.54
N GLU A 292 -13.99 34.90 -45.10
CA GLU A 292 -13.19 35.44 -44.00
C GLU A 292 -14.10 35.86 -42.85
N VAL A 293 -13.75 35.45 -41.63
CA VAL A 293 -14.48 35.87 -40.43
C VAL A 293 -14.12 37.32 -40.10
N ILE A 294 -15.08 38.22 -40.23
CA ILE A 294 -14.86 39.66 -40.00
C ILE A 294 -15.29 40.12 -38.60
N GLN A 295 -16.15 39.34 -37.93
CA GLN A 295 -16.61 39.67 -36.58
C GLN A 295 -16.94 38.39 -35.81
N ASP A 296 -16.58 38.37 -34.53
CA ASP A 296 -16.87 37.29 -33.58
C ASP A 296 -17.93 37.79 -32.59
N LEU A 297 -19.00 37.01 -32.43
CA LEU A 297 -20.14 37.31 -31.56
C LEU A 297 -20.28 36.28 -30.43
N GLY A 298 -19.20 35.57 -30.07
CA GLY A 298 -19.28 34.45 -29.14
C GLY A 298 -19.55 33.17 -29.92
N ASP A 299 -20.68 32.51 -29.75
CA ASP A 299 -20.97 31.22 -30.40
C ASP A 299 -21.22 31.31 -31.93
N GLU A 300 -21.44 32.53 -32.42
CA GLU A 300 -21.68 32.85 -33.83
C GLU A 300 -20.59 33.77 -34.37
N VAL A 301 -20.30 33.65 -35.66
CA VAL A 301 -19.34 34.48 -36.38
C VAL A 301 -19.98 35.08 -37.62
N ILE A 302 -19.54 36.29 -37.99
CA ILE A 302 -19.95 36.93 -39.24
C ILE A 302 -18.88 36.67 -40.29
N VAL A 303 -19.28 36.06 -41.41
CA VAL A 303 -18.38 35.70 -42.50
C VAL A 303 -18.67 36.57 -43.73
N ALA A 304 -17.62 37.08 -44.34
CA ALA A 304 -17.65 37.73 -45.65
C ALA A 304 -17.18 36.74 -46.73
N TRP A 305 -18.05 36.39 -47.67
CA TRP A 305 -17.76 35.42 -48.72
C TRP A 305 -17.20 36.08 -49.99
N ASP A 306 -16.12 35.50 -50.55
CA ASP A 306 -15.41 36.02 -51.73
C ASP A 306 -16.28 36.06 -53.00
N CYS A 307 -17.23 35.13 -53.16
CA CYS A 307 -18.10 35.03 -54.33
C CYS A 307 -19.09 36.21 -54.46
N TRP A 308 -19.27 37.01 -53.42
CA TRP A 308 -20.29 38.07 -53.36
C TRP A 308 -19.66 39.48 -53.45
N LYS A 309 -18.41 39.58 -53.91
CA LYS A 309 -17.64 40.83 -54.07
C LYS A 309 -18.33 41.94 -54.88
N GLU A 310 -19.25 41.60 -55.78
CA GLU A 310 -20.01 42.59 -56.59
C GLU A 310 -21.31 43.06 -55.91
N GLN A 311 -21.76 42.38 -54.85
CA GLN A 311 -22.93 42.77 -54.06
C GLN A 311 -22.45 43.38 -52.74
N SER A 312 -22.31 44.70 -52.72
CA SER A 312 -21.85 45.44 -51.54
C SER A 312 -22.72 45.14 -50.31
N LYS A 313 -22.17 44.32 -49.40
CA LYS A 313 -22.66 43.93 -48.05
C LYS A 313 -23.72 42.82 -48.01
N LYS A 314 -23.26 41.59 -48.12
CA LYS A 314 -23.94 40.44 -47.53
C LYS A 314 -22.93 39.65 -46.71
N THR A 315 -22.82 40.09 -45.47
CA THR A 315 -22.08 39.43 -44.41
C THR A 315 -23.11 38.67 -43.60
N ASP A 316 -23.06 37.35 -43.66
CA ASP A 316 -24.05 36.50 -43.01
C ASP A 316 -23.50 35.95 -41.69
N ARG A 317 -24.40 35.72 -40.74
CA ARG A 317 -24.09 35.17 -39.43
C ARG A 317 -24.20 33.65 -39.49
N TYR A 318 -23.19 32.97 -38.98
CA TYR A 318 -23.12 31.51 -38.92
C TYR A 318 -22.73 31.06 -37.53
N PHE A 319 -23.23 29.90 -37.12
CA PHE A 319 -22.68 29.22 -35.96
C PHE A 319 -21.34 28.58 -36.33
N ARG A 320 -20.44 28.44 -35.35
CA ARG A 320 -19.09 27.89 -35.60
C ARG A 320 -19.11 26.45 -36.12
N ASP A 321 -20.13 25.66 -35.78
CA ASP A 321 -20.34 24.29 -36.24
C ASP A 321 -20.84 24.19 -37.70
N GLU A 322 -21.38 25.27 -38.25
CA GLU A 322 -21.76 25.37 -39.66
C GLU A 322 -20.55 25.68 -40.58
N LEU A 323 -19.40 25.94 -39.98
CA LEU A 323 -18.16 26.35 -40.64
C LEU A 323 -17.02 25.37 -40.36
N ARG A 324 -16.06 25.34 -41.28
CA ARG A 324 -14.79 24.63 -41.12
C ARG A 324 -13.66 25.48 -41.65
N PHE A 325 -12.44 25.23 -41.21
CA PHE A 325 -11.27 25.87 -41.80
C PHE A 325 -11.17 25.57 -43.29
N TRP A 326 -10.92 26.61 -44.09
CA TRP A 326 -10.71 26.46 -45.51
C TRP A 326 -9.37 25.74 -45.76
N GLN A 327 -9.42 24.62 -46.46
CA GLN A 327 -8.23 23.86 -46.87
C GLN A 327 -7.99 24.13 -48.36
N PRO A 328 -6.85 24.74 -48.75
CA PRO A 328 -6.45 24.79 -50.16
C PRO A 328 -6.19 23.36 -50.65
N GLN A 329 -6.78 22.98 -51.78
CA GLN A 329 -6.38 21.78 -52.52
C GLN A 329 -5.11 22.04 -53.33
#